data_AF-A0A087SC48-F1
#
_entry.id   AF-A0A087SC48-F1
#
_cell.length_a   1.000
_cell.length_b   1.000
_cell.length_c   1.000
_cell.angle_alpha   90.00
_cell.angle_beta   90.00
_cell.angle_gamma   90.00
#
_symmetry.space_group_name_H-M   'P 1'
#
loop_
_entity.id
_entity.type
_entity.pdbx_description
1 polymer ?
#
loop_
_entity_poly.entity_id
_entity_poly.type
_entity_poly.pdbx_seq_one_letter_code
_entity_poly.pdbx_strand_id
1 'polypeptide(L)'
;MARARVPAGRPGRSRSTKAGAPTHSPLDWLDDYEAVSAWMARHDLHAALEAGDGLAWVPDFLPGAVAEAALACLEAIPPSAWNATAAVEDAGANNIAHEFWSTKSAPGTALAQLLRAFPLLSPRHDFTAFSAARYDARHHIAPHDDRAYTPVLCDDGAIVQCSRDIAVVYYLTRNWRPEFGGAFVDIAGGGREYCPAFNTAVAFTIPRWHAVTAVVGPRPRFSVFGWFLVPGIAYPLGDGERDAAAGKGPAPERWLEEGEVGRLPQRCKLGRRLLRLESRGLS
;
A
#
# COMPACT_ATOMS: atom_id res chain seq x y z
N MET A 1 89.10 16.70 -7.01
CA MET A 1 87.88 16.24 -6.29
C MET A 1 86.77 17.25 -6.53
N ALA A 2 85.86 16.99 -7.45
CA ALA A 2 84.71 17.85 -7.76
C ALA A 2 83.42 17.19 -7.27
N ARG A 3 82.64 17.88 -6.43
CA ARG A 3 81.33 17.41 -5.95
C ARG A 3 80.23 17.96 -6.86
N ALA A 4 79.51 17.06 -7.53
CA ALA A 4 78.32 17.39 -8.32
C ALA A 4 77.12 17.63 -7.41
N ARG A 5 76.37 18.72 -7.65
CA ARG A 5 75.08 19.03 -7.01
C ARG A 5 73.94 18.38 -7.79
N VAL A 6 73.07 17.67 -7.10
CA VAL A 6 71.81 17.09 -7.62
C VAL A 6 70.70 18.13 -7.52
N PRO A 7 69.84 18.32 -8.54
CA PRO A 7 68.75 19.28 -8.49
C PRO A 7 67.52 18.71 -7.76
N ALA A 8 66.92 19.53 -6.90
CA ALA A 8 65.70 19.20 -6.15
C ALA A 8 64.46 19.24 -7.08
N GLY A 9 63.78 18.10 -7.20
CA GLY A 9 62.51 17.97 -7.93
C GLY A 9 61.35 18.65 -7.20
N ARG A 10 60.50 19.37 -7.95
CA ARG A 10 59.28 20.01 -7.44
C ARG A 10 58.19 18.96 -7.15
N PRO A 11 57.41 19.09 -6.05
CA PRO A 11 56.30 18.20 -5.78
C PRO A 11 55.13 18.49 -6.74
N GLY A 12 54.73 17.47 -7.50
CA GLY A 12 53.56 17.52 -8.37
C GLY A 12 52.28 17.62 -7.54
N ARG A 13 51.49 18.67 -7.78
CA ARG A 13 50.12 18.80 -7.26
C ARG A 13 49.24 17.73 -7.91
N SER A 14 48.94 16.67 -7.15
CA SER A 14 47.88 15.71 -7.47
C SER A 14 46.52 16.43 -7.44
N ARG A 15 45.91 16.64 -8.61
CA ARG A 15 44.52 17.10 -8.73
C ARG A 15 43.61 15.91 -8.44
N SER A 16 43.10 15.84 -7.21
CA SER A 16 42.03 14.93 -6.82
C SER A 16 40.72 15.35 -7.51
N THR A 17 40.39 14.74 -8.64
CA THR A 17 39.05 14.78 -9.23
C THR A 17 38.15 13.76 -8.53
N LYS A 18 37.61 14.10 -7.36
CA LYS A 18 36.44 13.37 -6.82
C LYS A 18 35.21 13.86 -7.58
N ALA A 19 34.92 13.22 -8.71
CA ALA A 19 33.59 13.28 -9.30
C ALA A 19 32.65 12.61 -8.29
N GLY A 20 31.83 13.40 -7.59
CA GLY A 20 30.78 12.87 -6.74
C GLY A 20 29.77 12.16 -7.63
N ALA A 21 29.70 10.84 -7.56
CA ALA A 21 28.62 10.11 -8.18
C ALA A 21 27.30 10.63 -7.58
N PRO A 22 26.29 10.94 -8.40
CA PRO A 22 24.97 11.28 -7.87
C PRO A 22 24.49 10.10 -7.02
N THR A 23 24.29 10.37 -5.73
CA THR A 23 23.67 9.44 -4.81
C THR A 23 22.17 9.43 -5.11
N HIS A 24 21.75 8.55 -6.01
CA HIS A 24 20.33 8.30 -6.24
C HIS A 24 19.69 7.77 -4.95
N SER A 25 18.54 8.33 -4.57
CA SER A 25 17.77 7.81 -3.46
C SER A 25 17.23 6.43 -3.84
N PRO A 26 17.17 5.43 -2.93
CA PRO A 26 16.47 4.19 -3.23
C PRO A 26 15.01 4.40 -3.66
N LEU A 27 14.37 5.50 -3.25
CA LEU A 27 13.01 5.84 -3.70
C LEU A 27 12.94 6.26 -5.18
N ASP A 28 14.06 6.68 -5.79
CA ASP A 28 14.09 7.00 -7.23
C ASP A 28 13.74 5.77 -8.07
N TRP A 29 13.96 4.57 -7.53
CA TRP A 29 13.53 3.30 -8.14
C TRP A 29 12.01 3.24 -8.34
N LEU A 30 11.20 3.88 -7.49
CA LEU A 30 9.73 3.90 -7.60
C LEU A 30 9.23 4.72 -8.80
N ASP A 31 10.09 5.54 -9.40
CA ASP A 31 9.78 6.27 -10.64
C ASP A 31 10.18 5.50 -11.91
N ASP A 32 10.95 4.41 -11.76
CA ASP A 32 11.26 3.52 -12.88
C ASP A 32 10.11 2.53 -13.09
N TYR A 33 9.15 2.93 -13.93
CA TYR A 33 7.98 2.10 -14.26
C TYR A 33 8.35 0.67 -14.68
N GLU A 34 9.37 0.51 -15.51
CA GLU A 34 9.75 -0.80 -16.04
C GLU A 34 10.30 -1.68 -14.91
N ALA A 35 11.17 -1.12 -14.06
CA ALA A 35 11.72 -1.85 -12.93
C ALA A 35 10.65 -2.19 -11.87
N VAL A 36 9.76 -1.26 -11.53
CA VAL A 36 8.67 -1.50 -10.57
C VAL A 36 7.70 -2.53 -11.11
N SER A 37 7.28 -2.40 -12.38
CA SER A 37 6.37 -3.34 -13.03
C SER A 37 6.96 -4.75 -13.09
N ALA A 38 8.23 -4.88 -13.47
CA ALA A 38 8.94 -6.16 -13.48
C ALA A 38 9.04 -6.80 -12.09
N TRP A 39 9.25 -5.99 -11.05
CA TRP A 39 9.28 -6.47 -9.67
C TRP A 39 7.90 -6.92 -9.19
N MET A 40 6.87 -6.11 -9.41
CA MET A 40 5.50 -6.43 -8.99
C MET A 40 4.95 -7.66 -9.72
N ALA A 41 5.33 -7.89 -10.98
CA ALA A 41 4.94 -9.07 -11.75
C ALA A 41 5.44 -10.40 -11.14
N ARG A 42 6.38 -10.37 -10.19
CA ARG A 42 6.81 -11.56 -9.43
C ARG A 42 5.76 -12.02 -8.43
N HIS A 43 4.86 -11.12 -8.04
CA HIS A 43 3.80 -11.37 -7.09
C HIS A 43 2.48 -11.60 -7.84
N ASP A 44 2.13 -12.86 -8.10
CA ASP A 44 0.80 -13.19 -8.62
C ASP A 44 -0.23 -13.12 -7.48
N LEU A 45 -0.71 -11.90 -7.19
CA LEU A 45 -1.62 -11.64 -6.09
C LEU A 45 -2.91 -12.48 -6.20
N HIS A 46 -3.44 -12.66 -7.40
CA HIS A 46 -4.70 -13.40 -7.61
C HIS A 46 -4.52 -14.88 -7.34
N ALA A 47 -3.45 -15.48 -7.87
CA ALA A 47 -3.14 -16.88 -7.58
C ALA A 47 -2.84 -17.10 -6.09
N ALA A 48 -2.17 -16.15 -5.43
CA ALA A 48 -1.90 -16.21 -3.99
C ALA A 48 -3.19 -16.12 -3.15
N LEU A 49 -4.13 -15.25 -3.53
CA LEU A 49 -5.44 -15.15 -2.88
C LEU A 49 -6.27 -16.43 -3.08
N GLU A 50 -6.29 -16.97 -4.29
CA GLU A 50 -6.99 -18.23 -4.59
C GLU A 50 -6.43 -19.40 -3.76
N ALA A 51 -5.10 -19.54 -3.72
CA ALA A 51 -4.44 -20.59 -2.94
C ALA A 51 -4.63 -20.44 -1.41
N GLY A 52 -4.87 -19.22 -0.95
CA GLY A 52 -5.04 -18.87 0.46
C GLY A 52 -6.49 -18.67 0.91
N ASP A 53 -7.47 -19.14 0.13
CA ASP A 53 -8.90 -18.98 0.43
C ASP A 53 -9.28 -17.52 0.73
N GLY A 54 -8.87 -16.64 -0.18
CA GLY A 54 -9.12 -15.20 -0.10
C GLY A 54 -8.19 -14.44 0.85
N LEU A 55 -7.10 -15.04 1.37
CA LEU A 55 -6.08 -14.36 2.17
C LEU A 55 -4.67 -14.70 1.65
N ALA A 56 -3.88 -13.67 1.32
CA ALA A 56 -2.54 -13.81 0.80
C ALA A 56 -1.51 -13.06 1.65
N TRP A 57 -0.34 -13.67 1.81
CA TRP A 57 0.85 -13.10 2.43
C TRP A 57 1.94 -12.94 1.38
N VAL A 58 2.42 -11.71 1.19
CA VAL A 58 3.43 -11.36 0.19
C VAL A 58 4.65 -10.78 0.91
N PRO A 59 5.58 -11.63 1.38
CA PRO A 59 6.84 -11.18 1.95
C PRO A 59 7.74 -10.59 0.86
N ASP A 60 8.73 -9.81 1.28
CA ASP A 60 9.66 -9.12 0.38
C ASP A 60 8.94 -8.31 -0.72
N PHE A 61 7.91 -7.59 -0.30
CA PHE A 61 7.00 -6.88 -1.19
C PHE A 61 7.75 -5.90 -2.10
N LEU A 62 8.64 -5.08 -1.54
CA LEU A 62 9.56 -4.19 -2.25
C LEU A 62 11.01 -4.68 -2.14
N PRO A 63 11.92 -4.23 -3.03
CA PRO A 63 13.36 -4.43 -2.82
C PRO A 63 13.77 -3.88 -1.45
N GLY A 64 14.63 -4.59 -0.72
CA GLY A 64 14.95 -4.25 0.67
C GLY A 64 15.31 -2.79 0.89
N ALA A 65 16.23 -2.23 0.09
CA ALA A 65 16.64 -0.82 0.19
C ALA A 65 15.49 0.18 -0.08
N VAL A 66 14.52 -0.19 -0.94
CA VAL A 66 13.34 0.61 -1.23
C VAL A 66 12.35 0.54 -0.06
N ALA A 67 12.16 -0.65 0.53
CA ALA A 67 11.34 -0.81 1.74
C ALA A 67 11.88 0.00 2.92
N GLU A 68 13.20 0.07 3.07
CA GLU A 68 13.85 0.93 4.07
C GLU A 68 13.55 2.40 3.85
N ALA A 69 13.75 2.87 2.62
CA ALA A 69 13.51 4.26 2.29
C ALA A 69 12.02 4.61 2.37
N ALA A 70 11.12 3.65 2.10
CA ALA A 70 9.68 3.80 2.29
C ALA A 70 9.32 3.96 3.77
N LEU A 71 9.92 3.17 4.67
CA LEU A 71 9.74 3.36 6.12
C LEU A 71 10.26 4.74 6.56
N ALA A 72 11.48 5.10 6.17
CA ALA A 72 12.06 6.40 6.50
C ALA A 72 11.18 7.57 5.98
N CYS A 73 10.57 7.39 4.81
CA CYS A 73 9.59 8.35 4.28
C CYS A 73 8.39 8.49 5.21
N LEU A 74 7.79 7.39 5.70
CA LEU A 74 6.62 7.46 6.59
C LEU A 74 6.96 8.05 7.96
N GLU A 75 8.13 7.72 8.51
CA GLU A 75 8.63 8.29 9.76
C GLU A 75 8.90 9.79 9.67
N ALA A 76 9.28 10.28 8.48
CA ALA A 76 9.55 11.69 8.22
C ALA A 76 8.29 12.53 7.94
N ILE A 77 7.10 11.93 7.78
CA ILE A 77 5.86 12.68 7.56
C ILE A 77 5.56 13.53 8.80
N PRO A 78 5.47 14.86 8.68
CA PRO A 78 5.24 15.72 9.83
C PRO A 78 3.87 15.43 10.46
N PRO A 79 3.72 15.55 11.79
CA PRO A 79 2.44 15.33 12.48
C PRO A 79 1.25 16.05 11.86
N SER A 80 1.45 17.28 11.34
CA SER A 80 0.40 18.09 10.71
C SER A 80 -0.10 17.57 9.36
N ALA A 81 0.60 16.62 8.73
CA ALA A 81 0.17 16.00 7.48
C ALA A 81 -0.62 14.70 7.69
N TRP A 82 -0.75 14.24 8.93
CA TRP A 82 -1.57 13.10 9.30
C TRP A 82 -3.00 13.54 9.63
N ASN A 83 -3.99 12.79 9.14
CA ASN A 83 -5.40 13.01 9.45
C ASN A 83 -5.86 11.98 10.48
N ALA A 84 -6.52 12.43 11.54
CA ALA A 84 -7.15 11.52 12.49
C ALA A 84 -8.26 10.75 11.77
N THR A 85 -8.21 9.43 11.84
CA THR A 85 -9.25 8.51 11.36
C THR A 85 -9.75 7.76 12.58
N ALA A 86 -10.85 8.24 13.15
CA ALA A 86 -11.41 7.68 14.36
C ALA A 86 -12.93 7.69 14.31
N ALA A 87 -13.53 6.62 14.83
CA ALA A 87 -14.96 6.54 15.05
C ALA A 87 -15.23 5.76 16.34
N VAL A 88 -16.31 6.13 17.02
CA VAL A 88 -16.92 5.28 18.05
C VAL A 88 -17.89 4.33 17.34
N GLU A 89 -18.10 3.15 17.90
CA GLU A 89 -19.08 2.20 17.38
C GLU A 89 -20.48 2.83 17.31
N ASP A 90 -21.06 2.85 16.12
CA ASP A 90 -22.42 3.32 15.86
C ASP A 90 -23.03 2.44 14.76
N ALA A 91 -23.87 1.50 15.19
CA ALA A 91 -24.56 0.56 14.31
C ALA A 91 -25.47 1.28 13.29
N GLY A 92 -26.03 2.45 13.63
CA GLY A 92 -26.90 3.22 12.74
C GLY A 92 -26.13 3.92 11.60
N ALA A 93 -24.86 4.23 11.83
CA ALA A 93 -23.98 4.86 10.84
C ALA A 93 -23.04 3.86 10.14
N ASN A 94 -23.16 2.55 10.43
CA ASN A 94 -22.21 1.52 10.03
C ASN A 94 -20.76 1.89 10.40
N ASN A 95 -20.59 2.54 11.55
CA ASN A 95 -19.28 2.91 12.06
C ASN A 95 -18.80 1.83 13.03
N ILE A 96 -17.65 1.25 12.70
CA ILE A 96 -16.94 0.34 13.60
C ILE A 96 -15.93 1.13 14.41
N ALA A 97 -15.75 0.77 15.70
CA ALA A 97 -14.80 1.47 16.56
C ALA A 97 -13.38 1.36 15.98
N HIS A 98 -12.73 2.49 15.74
CA HIS A 98 -11.36 2.53 15.27
C HIS A 98 -10.69 3.85 15.65
N GLU A 99 -9.36 3.81 15.70
CA GLU A 99 -8.53 5.00 15.85
C GLU A 99 -7.18 4.74 15.20
N PHE A 100 -6.81 5.56 14.22
CA PHE A 100 -5.48 5.60 13.61
C PHE A 100 -5.25 6.93 12.88
N TRP A 101 -4.02 7.17 12.45
CA TRP A 101 -3.68 8.28 11.58
C TRP A 101 -3.61 7.81 10.14
N SER A 102 -4.14 8.57 9.19
CA SER A 102 -4.01 8.28 7.77
C SER A 102 -3.65 9.50 6.94
N THR A 103 -2.97 9.28 5.82
CA THR A 103 -2.78 10.32 4.81
C THR A 103 -2.57 9.76 3.42
N LYS A 104 -3.05 10.50 2.42
CA LYS A 104 -2.81 10.24 0.99
C LYS A 104 -1.73 11.14 0.40
N SER A 105 -1.30 12.15 1.14
CA SER A 105 -0.34 13.15 0.69
C SER A 105 0.54 13.65 1.84
N ALA A 106 1.78 13.95 1.52
CA ALA A 106 2.73 14.54 2.45
C ALA A 106 3.61 15.51 1.67
N PRO A 107 4.30 16.46 2.35
CA PRO A 107 5.29 17.31 1.67
C PRO A 107 6.33 16.49 0.92
N GLY A 108 6.68 16.92 -0.29
CA GLY A 108 7.58 16.20 -1.20
C GLY A 108 6.87 15.17 -2.07
N THR A 109 7.63 14.29 -2.73
CA THR A 109 7.11 13.31 -3.69
C THR A 109 7.17 11.87 -3.19
N ALA A 110 7.91 11.60 -2.11
CA ALA A 110 8.23 10.25 -1.64
C ALA A 110 7.00 9.37 -1.34
N LEU A 111 5.99 9.92 -0.65
CA LEU A 111 4.76 9.17 -0.39
C LEU A 111 4.00 8.90 -1.70
N ALA A 112 3.90 9.89 -2.59
CA ALA A 112 3.22 9.72 -3.87
C ALA A 112 3.91 8.67 -4.75
N GLN A 113 5.25 8.66 -4.79
CA GLN A 113 6.07 7.63 -5.43
C GLN A 113 5.72 6.23 -4.89
N LEU A 114 5.68 6.08 -3.56
CA LEU A 114 5.34 4.82 -2.91
C LEU A 114 3.93 4.34 -3.27
N LEU A 115 2.93 5.23 -3.18
CA LEU A 115 1.53 4.87 -3.44
C LEU A 115 1.30 4.48 -4.92
N ARG A 116 2.06 5.05 -5.87
CA ARG A 116 1.98 4.69 -7.30
C ARG A 116 2.42 3.26 -7.63
N ALA A 117 3.17 2.60 -6.75
CA ALA A 117 3.59 1.22 -6.98
C ALA A 117 2.44 0.20 -6.78
N PHE A 118 1.46 0.52 -5.94
CA PHE A 118 0.39 -0.42 -5.57
C PHE A 118 -0.55 -0.82 -6.72
N PRO A 119 -1.00 0.10 -7.61
CA PRO A 119 -1.77 -0.28 -8.79
C PRO A 119 -1.11 -1.35 -9.67
N LEU A 120 0.23 -1.43 -9.67
CA LEU A 120 0.97 -2.38 -10.48
C LEU A 120 0.93 -3.82 -9.92
N LEU A 121 0.56 -3.99 -8.65
CA LEU A 121 0.38 -5.31 -8.03
C LEU A 121 -0.84 -6.06 -8.60
N SER A 122 -1.86 -5.34 -9.06
CA SER A 122 -3.08 -5.95 -9.59
C SER A 122 -3.50 -5.25 -10.89
N PRO A 123 -2.86 -5.58 -12.04
CA PRO A 123 -3.17 -4.96 -13.32
C PRO A 123 -4.57 -5.29 -13.85
N ARG A 124 -5.35 -6.12 -13.14
CA ARG A 124 -6.76 -6.42 -13.43
C ARG A 124 -7.71 -5.32 -12.94
N HIS A 125 -7.24 -4.43 -12.05
CA HIS A 125 -8.05 -3.39 -11.46
C HIS A 125 -7.69 -2.03 -12.05
N ASP A 126 -8.70 -1.37 -12.61
CA ASP A 126 -8.56 -0.03 -13.16
C ASP A 126 -8.58 1.06 -12.06
N PHE A 127 -9.10 0.73 -10.88
CA PHE A 127 -9.34 1.68 -9.79
C PHE A 127 -8.71 1.20 -8.49
N THR A 128 -8.07 2.13 -7.78
CA THR A 128 -7.43 1.88 -6.49
C THR A 128 -7.56 3.07 -5.55
N ALA A 129 -7.56 2.82 -4.25
CA ALA A 129 -7.46 3.87 -3.24
C ALA A 129 -6.51 3.44 -2.13
N PHE A 130 -5.32 4.04 -2.07
CA PHE A 130 -4.30 3.73 -1.07
C PHE A 130 -3.91 4.96 -0.23
N SER A 131 -3.58 4.71 1.03
CA SER A 131 -3.14 5.72 2.01
C SER A 131 -2.01 5.15 2.86
N ALA A 132 -1.13 6.00 3.37
CA ALA A 132 -0.30 5.64 4.50
C ALA A 132 -1.12 5.63 5.79
N ALA A 133 -0.76 4.76 6.73
CA ALA A 133 -1.29 4.73 8.08
C ALA A 133 -0.19 4.71 9.12
N ARG A 134 -0.51 5.30 10.27
CA ARG A 134 0.29 5.27 11.50
C ARG A 134 -0.62 4.94 12.69
N TYR A 135 -0.21 3.95 13.46
CA TYR A 135 -0.89 3.52 14.68
C TYR A 135 0.00 3.85 15.88
N ASP A 136 -0.48 4.73 16.76
CA ASP A 136 0.15 5.04 18.04
C ASP A 136 -0.41 4.10 19.13
N ALA A 137 -0.01 4.28 20.38
CA ALA A 137 -0.53 3.48 21.49
C ALA A 137 -2.06 3.56 21.55
N ARG A 138 -2.72 2.41 21.79
CA ARG A 138 -4.19 2.18 21.83
C ARG A 138 -4.91 2.23 20.49
N HIS A 139 -4.27 2.72 19.43
CA HIS A 139 -4.85 2.70 18.09
C HIS A 139 -5.15 1.26 17.67
N HIS A 140 -6.33 1.05 17.09
CA HIS A 140 -6.90 -0.25 16.76
C HIS A 140 -7.97 -0.12 15.69
N ILE A 141 -8.46 -1.27 15.21
CA ILE A 141 -9.69 -1.36 14.43
C ILE A 141 -10.48 -2.55 14.95
N ALA A 142 -11.71 -2.30 15.40
CA ALA A 142 -12.63 -3.34 15.87
C ALA A 142 -12.98 -4.34 14.74
N PRO A 143 -13.53 -5.53 15.09
CA PRO A 143 -14.04 -6.47 14.10
C PRO A 143 -14.96 -5.82 13.06
N HIS A 144 -14.62 -5.99 11.80
CA HIS A 144 -15.39 -5.47 10.67
C HIS A 144 -15.08 -6.25 9.38
N ASP A 145 -15.82 -5.99 8.32
CA ASP A 145 -15.38 -6.26 6.96
C ASP A 145 -15.23 -4.95 6.18
N ASP A 146 -14.57 -5.04 5.03
CA ASP A 146 -14.26 -3.87 4.21
C ASP A 146 -15.32 -3.56 3.15
N ARG A 147 -16.55 -4.08 3.26
CA ARG A 147 -17.62 -3.77 2.30
C ARG A 147 -17.93 -2.28 2.31
N ALA A 148 -17.72 -1.63 1.15
CA ALA A 148 -18.13 -0.25 0.95
C ALA A 148 -18.28 0.07 -0.53
N TYR A 149 -19.20 0.99 -0.83
CA TYR A 149 -19.25 1.63 -2.14
C TYR A 149 -18.42 2.91 -2.12
N THR A 150 -17.60 3.11 -3.15
CA THR A 150 -16.71 4.25 -3.31
C THR A 150 -17.03 4.94 -4.64
N PRO A 151 -17.49 6.20 -4.62
CA PRO A 151 -17.60 6.99 -5.84
C PRO A 151 -16.18 7.37 -6.29
N VAL A 152 -15.84 7.04 -7.54
CA VAL A 152 -14.55 7.38 -8.16
C VAL A 152 -14.77 8.40 -9.26
N LEU A 153 -14.11 9.56 -9.16
CA LEU A 153 -14.07 10.57 -10.20
C LEU A 153 -13.02 10.18 -11.26
N CYS A 154 -13.46 9.96 -12.49
CA CYS A 154 -12.62 9.66 -13.63
C CYS A 154 -12.06 10.95 -14.27
N ASP A 155 -11.01 10.80 -15.09
CA ASP A 155 -10.34 11.92 -15.78
C ASP A 155 -11.26 12.70 -16.73
N ASP A 156 -12.30 12.06 -17.26
CA ASP A 156 -13.31 12.67 -18.12
C ASP A 156 -14.43 13.38 -17.33
N GLY A 157 -14.32 13.40 -16.00
CA GLY A 157 -15.29 13.98 -15.09
C GLY A 157 -16.46 13.05 -14.74
N ALA A 158 -16.52 11.84 -15.29
CA ALA A 158 -17.54 10.87 -14.91
C ALA A 158 -17.33 10.39 -13.47
N ILE A 159 -18.43 10.10 -12.75
CA ILE A 159 -18.38 9.44 -11.46
C ILE A 159 -18.81 7.99 -11.66
N VAL A 160 -17.89 7.06 -11.40
CA VAL A 160 -18.16 5.62 -11.40
C VAL A 160 -18.32 5.16 -9.96
N GLN A 161 -19.47 4.58 -9.64
CA GLN A 161 -19.64 3.88 -8.37
C GLN A 161 -18.86 2.57 -8.43
N CYS A 162 -17.98 2.34 -7.46
CA CYS A 162 -17.20 1.11 -7.36
C CYS A 162 -17.45 0.41 -6.02
N SER A 163 -17.26 -0.91 -5.99
CA SER A 163 -17.15 -1.70 -4.76
C SER A 163 -15.67 -2.01 -4.48
N ARG A 164 -15.29 -2.11 -3.20
CA ARG A 164 -13.96 -2.62 -2.82
C ARG A 164 -13.91 -4.13 -3.06
N ASP A 165 -12.89 -4.61 -3.77
CA ASP A 165 -12.73 -6.02 -4.15
C ASP A 165 -11.65 -6.72 -3.31
N ILE A 166 -10.46 -6.12 -3.26
CA ILE A 166 -9.32 -6.64 -2.50
C ILE A 166 -8.79 -5.53 -1.60
N ALA A 167 -8.68 -5.81 -0.31
CA ALA A 167 -7.93 -4.97 0.62
C ALA A 167 -6.46 -5.40 0.64
N VAL A 168 -5.56 -4.43 0.80
CA VAL A 168 -4.13 -4.68 0.99
C VAL A 168 -3.60 -3.82 2.13
N VAL A 169 -2.78 -4.43 2.99
CA VAL A 169 -2.04 -3.78 4.06
C VAL A 169 -0.56 -4.15 3.94
N TYR A 170 0.28 -3.19 3.59
CA TYR A 170 1.73 -3.32 3.50
C TYR A 170 2.42 -2.80 4.76
N TYR A 171 3.03 -3.71 5.53
CA TYR A 171 3.68 -3.39 6.79
C TYR A 171 5.11 -2.86 6.61
N LEU A 172 5.32 -1.65 7.10
CA LEU A 172 6.61 -0.96 7.12
C LEU A 172 7.05 -0.73 8.57
N THR A 173 7.08 -1.79 9.38
CA THR A 173 7.49 -1.66 10.79
C THR A 173 8.53 -2.71 11.13
N ARG A 174 9.81 -2.29 11.19
CA ARG A 174 10.94 -3.16 11.56
C ARG A 174 10.75 -3.78 12.92
N ASN A 175 11.34 -4.96 13.18
CA ASN A 175 11.51 -5.53 14.51
C ASN A 175 10.25 -5.47 15.39
N TRP A 176 9.07 -5.62 14.78
CA TRP A 176 7.81 -5.66 15.51
C TRP A 176 7.64 -7.05 16.13
N ARG A 177 7.04 -7.10 17.32
CA ARG A 177 6.88 -8.32 18.11
C ARG A 177 5.41 -8.52 18.44
N PRO A 178 4.94 -9.77 18.62
CA PRO A 178 3.54 -10.05 18.96
C PRO A 178 3.06 -9.26 20.20
N GLU A 179 3.86 -9.21 21.26
CA GLU A 179 3.57 -8.45 22.49
C GLU A 179 3.43 -6.93 22.32
N PHE A 180 3.72 -6.35 21.15
CA PHE A 180 3.47 -4.93 20.87
C PHE A 180 2.06 -4.66 20.32
N GLY A 181 1.23 -5.69 20.13
CA GLY A 181 -0.12 -5.55 19.59
C GLY A 181 -0.11 -5.06 18.14
N GLY A 182 -1.18 -4.42 17.69
CA GLY A 182 -1.31 -4.01 16.28
C GLY A 182 -1.37 -5.19 15.30
N ALA A 183 -1.77 -6.37 15.78
CA ALA A 183 -1.85 -7.59 14.99
C ALA A 183 -3.07 -7.57 14.09
N PHE A 184 -2.93 -8.09 12.87
CA PHE A 184 -4.09 -8.38 12.02
C PHE A 184 -4.73 -9.67 12.53
N VAL A 185 -6.04 -9.63 12.77
CA VAL A 185 -6.82 -10.79 13.22
C VAL A 185 -7.70 -11.25 12.08
N ASP A 186 -7.45 -12.45 11.58
CA ASP A 186 -8.28 -13.07 10.55
C ASP A 186 -9.47 -13.80 11.19
N ILE A 187 -10.55 -13.08 11.42
CA ILE A 187 -11.75 -13.60 12.08
C ILE A 187 -12.43 -14.65 11.19
N ALA A 188 -12.50 -14.40 9.88
CA ALA A 188 -13.04 -15.35 8.91
C ALA A 188 -12.28 -16.68 8.89
N GLY A 189 -10.96 -16.65 9.07
CA GLY A 189 -10.09 -17.83 9.18
C GLY A 189 -9.98 -18.44 10.58
N GLY A 190 -10.92 -18.16 11.49
CA GLY A 190 -10.93 -18.75 12.83
C GLY A 190 -10.24 -17.93 13.92
N GLY A 191 -10.03 -16.63 13.70
CA GLY A 191 -9.52 -15.69 14.71
C GLY A 191 -8.00 -15.71 14.87
N ARG A 192 -7.25 -16.20 13.87
CA ARG A 192 -5.80 -16.25 13.95
C ARG A 192 -5.21 -14.84 13.91
N GLU A 193 -4.32 -14.56 14.85
CA GLU A 193 -3.55 -13.31 14.88
C GLU A 193 -2.25 -13.43 14.10
N TYR A 194 -1.91 -12.35 13.40
CA TYR A 194 -0.68 -12.23 12.64
C TYR A 194 0.04 -10.94 13.01
N CYS A 195 1.26 -11.12 13.51
CA CYS A 195 2.14 -10.01 13.85
C CYS A 195 2.60 -9.28 12.57
N PRO A 196 2.53 -7.95 12.52
CA PRO A 196 3.08 -7.15 11.42
C PRO A 196 4.56 -7.49 11.19
N ALA A 197 4.88 -7.92 9.98
CA ALA A 197 6.25 -8.22 9.58
C ALA A 197 6.74 -7.15 8.61
N PHE A 198 7.96 -6.67 8.81
CA PHE A 198 8.54 -5.65 7.93
C PHE A 198 8.61 -6.14 6.47
N ASN A 199 8.36 -5.23 5.53
CA ASN A 199 8.38 -5.48 4.09
C ASN A 199 7.44 -6.63 3.67
N THR A 200 6.29 -6.75 4.32
CA THR A 200 5.29 -7.79 4.03
C THR A 200 3.94 -7.15 3.75
N ALA A 201 3.34 -7.49 2.61
CA ALA A 201 1.96 -7.13 2.31
C ALA A 201 1.02 -8.29 2.66
N VAL A 202 -0.11 -7.96 3.28
CA VAL A 202 -1.25 -8.85 3.49
C VAL A 202 -2.35 -8.37 2.57
N ALA A 203 -2.95 -9.27 1.82
CA ALA A 203 -4.07 -8.96 0.96
C ALA A 203 -5.21 -9.94 1.22
N PHE A 204 -6.45 -9.48 1.10
CA PHE A 204 -7.61 -10.35 1.21
C PHE A 204 -8.78 -9.89 0.35
N THR A 205 -9.57 -10.86 -0.10
CA THR A 205 -10.81 -10.62 -0.85
C THR A 205 -11.90 -10.09 0.07
N ILE A 206 -12.76 -9.23 -0.45
CA ILE A 206 -13.88 -8.63 0.29
C ILE A 206 -15.19 -9.30 -0.15
N PRO A 207 -16.06 -9.71 0.78
CA PRO A 207 -15.97 -9.51 2.24
C PRO A 207 -15.01 -10.49 2.94
N ARG A 208 -14.30 -9.99 3.96
CA ARG A 208 -13.59 -10.83 4.94
C ARG A 208 -13.56 -10.15 6.30
N TRP A 209 -14.14 -10.82 7.30
CA TRP A 209 -14.15 -10.33 8.68
C TRP A 209 -12.73 -10.35 9.26
N HIS A 210 -12.31 -9.21 9.78
CA HIS A 210 -10.99 -9.04 10.37
C HIS A 210 -10.98 -7.91 11.41
N ALA A 211 -9.87 -7.80 12.15
CA ALA A 211 -9.64 -6.71 13.09
C ALA A 211 -8.15 -6.34 13.14
N VAL A 212 -7.84 -5.23 13.82
CA VAL A 212 -6.48 -4.86 14.21
C VAL A 212 -6.43 -4.69 15.72
N THR A 213 -5.65 -5.52 16.42
CA THR A 213 -5.51 -5.41 17.88
C THR A 213 -4.89 -4.08 18.29
N ALA A 214 -5.19 -3.60 19.49
CA ALA A 214 -4.63 -2.35 19.98
C ALA A 214 -3.11 -2.39 20.04
N VAL A 215 -2.46 -1.33 19.54
CA VAL A 215 -1.01 -1.17 19.70
C VAL A 215 -0.69 -0.89 21.16
N VAL A 216 0.19 -1.69 21.75
CA VAL A 216 0.74 -1.52 23.10
C VAL A 216 2.26 -1.36 23.10
N GLY A 217 2.86 -1.37 21.90
CA GLY A 217 4.29 -1.23 21.69
C GLY A 217 4.84 0.16 22.01
N PRO A 218 6.19 0.27 22.13
CA PRO A 218 6.85 1.50 22.57
C PRO A 218 6.99 2.57 21.48
N ARG A 219 6.62 2.26 20.23
CA ARG A 219 6.76 3.16 19.07
C ARG A 219 5.60 2.95 18.09
N PRO A 220 5.35 3.89 17.18
CA PRO A 220 4.27 3.74 16.21
C PRO A 220 4.48 2.56 15.26
N ARG A 221 3.36 1.98 14.80
CA ARG A 221 3.32 1.01 13.70
C ARG A 221 2.94 1.73 12.41
N PHE A 222 3.72 1.56 11.36
CA PHE A 222 3.50 2.15 10.04
C PHE A 222 3.09 1.09 9.01
N SER A 223 2.18 1.47 8.14
CA SER A 223 1.76 0.68 6.98
C SER A 223 1.31 1.57 5.83
N VAL A 224 1.24 1.00 4.62
CA VAL A 224 0.36 1.49 3.56
C VAL A 224 -0.85 0.58 3.53
N PHE A 225 -2.05 1.11 3.41
CA PHE A 225 -3.27 0.32 3.30
C PHE A 225 -4.18 0.88 2.22
N GLY A 226 -5.05 0.04 1.68
CA GLY A 226 -6.00 0.48 0.68
C GLY A 226 -6.70 -0.66 -0.02
N TRP A 227 -7.38 -0.30 -1.11
CA TRP A 227 -8.26 -1.21 -1.82
C TRP A 227 -8.05 -1.15 -3.32
N PHE A 228 -8.12 -2.31 -3.95
CA PHE A 228 -8.48 -2.45 -5.35
C PHE A 228 -10.00 -2.40 -5.48
N LEU A 229 -10.49 -1.69 -6.50
CA LEU A 229 -11.92 -1.42 -6.67
C LEU A 229 -12.41 -1.97 -8.01
N VAL A 230 -13.64 -2.48 -8.02
CA VAL A 230 -14.35 -2.93 -9.23
C VAL A 230 -15.59 -2.06 -9.47
N PRO A 231 -15.89 -1.69 -10.73
CA PRO A 231 -17.11 -0.93 -11.04
C PRO A 231 -18.39 -1.66 -10.63
N GLY A 232 -19.38 -0.90 -10.18
CA GLY A 232 -20.70 -1.40 -9.82
C GLY A 232 -20.82 -1.87 -8.36
N ILE A 233 -21.90 -2.62 -8.11
CA ILE A 233 -22.28 -3.16 -6.80
C ILE A 233 -21.90 -4.64 -6.79
N ALA A 234 -20.84 -5.00 -6.06
CA ALA A 234 -20.35 -6.38 -5.97
C ALA A 234 -21.03 -7.20 -4.85
N TYR A 235 -21.56 -6.52 -3.83
CA TYR A 235 -22.21 -7.13 -2.67
C TYR A 235 -23.23 -6.17 -2.06
N PRO A 236 -24.24 -6.67 -1.33
CA PRO A 236 -25.08 -5.82 -0.51
C PRO A 236 -24.30 -5.30 0.70
N LEU A 237 -24.55 -4.05 1.08
CA LEU A 237 -24.19 -3.53 2.41
C LEU A 237 -25.32 -3.97 3.36
N GLY A 238 -25.04 -4.94 4.23
CA GLY A 238 -25.98 -5.42 5.25
C GLY A 238 -25.67 -4.86 6.63
N ASP A 239 -26.63 -4.97 7.55
CA ASP A 239 -26.52 -4.66 8.98
C ASP A 239 -25.59 -5.71 9.63
N GLY A 240 -24.31 -5.34 9.85
CA GLY A 240 -23.16 -6.22 10.13
C GLY A 240 -23.28 -7.24 11.29
N GLU A 241 -24.34 -7.20 12.10
CA GLU A 241 -24.58 -8.16 13.19
C GLU A 241 -25.02 -9.56 12.72
N ARG A 242 -25.77 -9.68 11.62
CA ARG A 242 -26.28 -11.00 11.17
C ARG A 242 -25.20 -11.87 10.50
N ASP A 243 -24.21 -11.24 9.87
CA ASP A 243 -23.15 -11.95 9.12
C ASP A 243 -22.01 -12.40 10.05
N ALA A 244 -21.66 -11.60 11.07
CA ALA A 244 -20.63 -11.95 12.06
C ALA A 244 -21.02 -13.16 12.92
N ALA A 245 -22.28 -13.23 13.36
CA ALA A 245 -22.78 -14.34 14.19
C ALA A 245 -22.91 -15.67 13.44
N ALA A 246 -22.97 -15.64 12.10
CA ALA A 246 -23.19 -16.82 11.29
C ALA A 246 -21.90 -17.55 10.86
N GLY A 247 -20.72 -16.92 10.98
CA GLY A 247 -19.45 -17.51 10.51
C GLY A 247 -19.46 -17.92 9.03
N LYS A 248 -20.42 -17.41 8.26
CA LYS A 248 -20.65 -17.74 6.86
C LYS A 248 -20.42 -16.49 6.04
N GLY A 249 -19.26 -16.42 5.39
CA GLY A 249 -19.15 -15.61 4.18
C GLY A 249 -20.22 -16.07 3.18
N PRO A 250 -20.74 -15.18 2.31
CA PRO A 250 -21.66 -15.61 1.27
C PRO A 250 -21.00 -16.72 0.44
N ALA A 251 -21.77 -17.77 0.14
CA ALA A 251 -21.30 -18.84 -0.73
C ALA A 251 -20.96 -18.27 -2.13
N PRO A 252 -19.95 -18.81 -2.83
CA PRO A 252 -19.62 -18.37 -4.17
C PRO A 252 -20.66 -18.94 -5.14
N GLU A 253 -21.82 -18.29 -5.26
CA GLU A 253 -22.68 -18.52 -6.42
C GLU A 253 -22.13 -17.73 -7.61
N ARG A 254 -21.87 -18.47 -8.69
CA ARG A 254 -21.41 -18.01 -10.00
C ARG A 254 -22.02 -16.66 -10.40
N TRP A 255 -21.21 -15.60 -10.39
CA TRP A 255 -21.57 -14.32 -11.00
C TRP A 255 -20.87 -14.17 -12.34
N LEU A 256 -21.62 -14.46 -13.40
CA LEU A 256 -21.63 -13.81 -14.72
C LEU A 256 -22.66 -14.57 -15.58
N GLU A 257 -23.95 -14.25 -15.43
CA GLU A 257 -24.84 -14.36 -16.57
C GLU A 257 -24.87 -12.98 -17.23
N GLU A 258 -24.48 -12.95 -18.50
CA GLU A 258 -24.46 -11.77 -19.35
C GLU A 258 -25.87 -11.18 -19.46
N GLY A 259 -26.16 -10.16 -18.65
CA GLY A 259 -27.44 -9.46 -18.66
C GLY A 259 -27.25 -7.97 -18.40
N GLU A 260 -27.22 -7.19 -19.48
CA GLU A 260 -27.29 -5.72 -19.50
C GLU A 260 -26.18 -4.95 -18.77
N VAL A 261 -24.94 -5.17 -19.20
CA VAL A 261 -23.94 -4.09 -19.17
C VAL A 261 -24.38 -3.05 -20.21
N GLY A 262 -25.12 -2.03 -19.78
CA GLY A 262 -25.24 -0.79 -20.54
C GLY A 262 -23.83 -0.37 -20.96
N ARG A 263 -23.58 -0.31 -22.28
CA ARG A 263 -22.23 -0.17 -22.88
C ARG A 263 -21.32 0.71 -22.02
N LEU A 264 -20.44 0.07 -21.24
CA LEU A 264 -19.33 0.77 -20.63
C LEU A 264 -18.53 1.41 -21.79
N PRO A 265 -18.21 2.71 -21.73
CA PRO A 265 -17.38 3.33 -22.76
C PRO A 265 -16.11 2.50 -22.92
N GLN A 266 -15.84 2.13 -24.16
CA GLN A 266 -14.79 1.19 -24.55
C GLN A 266 -13.50 1.50 -23.80
N ARG A 267 -13.10 0.62 -22.88
CA ARG A 267 -11.78 0.52 -22.25
C ARG A 267 -11.18 1.89 -21.86
N CYS A 268 -11.19 2.23 -20.58
CA CYS A 268 -10.27 3.23 -20.02
C CYS A 268 -8.80 2.76 -20.21
N LYS A 269 -8.25 2.90 -21.44
CA LYS A 269 -6.88 2.52 -21.82
C LYS A 269 -5.83 3.50 -21.28
N LEU A 270 -6.09 4.23 -20.21
CA LEU A 270 -5.25 5.36 -19.81
C LEU A 270 -4.34 5.13 -18.59
N GLY A 271 -4.47 4.02 -17.87
CA GLY A 271 -3.48 3.63 -16.84
C GLY A 271 -2.04 3.44 -17.37
N ARG A 272 -1.85 3.33 -18.70
CA ARG A 272 -0.53 3.23 -19.34
C ARG A 272 0.03 4.56 -19.85
N ARG A 273 -0.74 5.66 -19.83
CA ARG A 273 -0.32 6.93 -20.48
C ARG A 273 0.35 7.91 -19.53
N LEU A 274 0.09 7.84 -18.22
CA LEU A 274 0.72 8.76 -17.25
C LEU A 274 2.23 8.55 -17.11
N LEU A 275 2.73 7.34 -17.34
CA LEU A 275 4.14 7.00 -17.12
C LEU A 275 5.05 7.25 -18.34
N ARG A 276 4.48 7.65 -19.49
CA ARG A 276 5.26 7.87 -20.72
C ARG A 276 5.38 9.37 -21.10
N LEU A 277 4.73 10.27 -20.38
CA LEU A 277 4.72 11.71 -20.70
C LEU A 277 5.72 12.54 -19.88
N GLU A 278 6.29 12.02 -18.79
CA GLU A 278 7.29 12.77 -18.00
C GLU A 278 8.75 12.53 -18.43
N SER A 279 9.02 11.59 -19.34
CA SER A 279 10.38 11.30 -19.82
C SER A 279 10.78 12.08 -21.10
N ARG A 280 10.00 13.07 -21.52
CA ARG A 280 10.31 13.93 -22.67
C ARG A 280 9.90 15.38 -22.42
N GLY A 281 10.76 16.12 -21.72
CA GLY A 281 10.71 17.57 -21.73
C GLY A 281 11.40 18.19 -20.55
N LEU A 282 12.69 18.53 -20.73
CA LEU A 282 13.35 19.76 -20.30
C LEU A 282 14.83 19.64 -20.72
N SER A 283 15.06 19.90 -22.01
CA SER A 283 16.29 20.53 -22.51
C SER A 283 16.09 22.03 -22.49
#